data_AF-A0A285UWM9-F1
#
_entry.id   AF-A0A285UWM9-F1
#
_cell.length_a   1.000
_cell.length_b   1.000
_cell.length_c   1.000
_cell.angle_alpha   90.00
_cell.angle_beta   90.00
_cell.angle_gamma   90.00
#
_symmetry.space_group_name_H-M   'P 1'
#
loop_
_entity.id
_entity.type
_entity.pdbx_description
1 polymer ?
#
loop_
_entity_poly.entity_id
_entity_poly.type
_entity_poly.pdbx_seq_one_letter_code
_entity_poly.pdbx_strand_id
1 'polypeptide(L)'
;MIDQRVYSICEEYGIEVIDGRAYPDIKQTRAVATMDRILRNRGEDHFRMVMSTLAETENNQGSLDEYLFWAVSDLVEACHGIIEAEPTKWLEVFDATPVGQLQYIARDLSGITHQRHALAGMLYERVVKAFGPSATQPDLFEERRRSA
;
A
#
# COMPACT_ATOMS: atom_id res chain seq x y z
N MET A 1 21.07 -9.71 9.78
CA MET A 1 21.58 -8.85 8.69
C MET A 1 20.46 -8.65 7.70
N ILE A 2 20.24 -7.45 7.20
CA ILE A 2 19.23 -7.17 6.17
C ILE A 2 19.75 -7.73 4.83
N ASP A 3 18.89 -8.40 4.08
CA ASP A 3 19.21 -8.88 2.73
C ASP A 3 19.52 -7.68 1.81
N GLN A 4 20.66 -7.72 1.10
CA GLN A 4 21.10 -6.63 0.24
C GLN A 4 20.12 -6.31 -0.88
N ARG A 5 19.34 -7.30 -1.33
CA ARG A 5 18.31 -7.11 -2.35
C ARG A 5 17.24 -6.09 -1.94
N VAL A 6 16.98 -5.93 -0.64
CA VAL A 6 16.06 -4.90 -0.15
C VAL A 6 16.52 -3.52 -0.60
N TYR A 7 17.80 -3.20 -0.40
CA TYR A 7 18.36 -1.90 -0.78
C TYR A 7 18.39 -1.73 -2.30
N SER A 8 18.84 -2.75 -3.04
CA SER A 8 18.89 -2.69 -4.51
C SER A 8 17.51 -2.49 -5.14
N ILE A 9 16.48 -3.15 -4.61
CA ILE A 9 15.09 -2.98 -5.09
C ILE A 9 14.55 -1.60 -4.68
N CYS A 10 14.84 -1.12 -3.46
CA CYS A 10 14.45 0.24 -3.07
C CYS A 10 15.04 1.29 -4.01
N GLU A 11 16.33 1.17 -4.36
CA GLU A 11 17.01 2.05 -5.31
C GLU A 11 16.37 2.01 -6.70
N GLU A 12 16.02 0.82 -7.21
CA GLU A 12 15.32 0.64 -8.49
C GLU A 12 13.99 1.42 -8.54
N TYR A 13 13.22 1.41 -7.46
CA TYR A 13 11.95 2.13 -7.34
C TYR A 13 12.10 3.58 -6.84
N GLY A 14 13.34 4.07 -6.69
CA GLY A 14 13.62 5.44 -6.23
C GLY A 14 13.20 5.71 -4.78
N ILE A 15 13.19 4.69 -3.93
CA ILE A 15 12.89 4.79 -2.50
C ILE A 15 14.20 4.80 -1.70
N GLU A 16 14.39 5.84 -0.90
CA GLU A 16 15.57 5.98 -0.04
C GLU A 16 15.32 5.34 1.33
N VAL A 17 16.22 4.45 1.75
CA VAL A 17 16.22 3.90 3.11
C VAL A 17 17.04 4.80 4.02
N ILE A 18 16.38 5.42 5.01
CA ILE A 18 17.00 6.36 5.96
C ILE A 18 17.18 5.73 7.35
N ASP A 19 17.90 6.45 8.22
CA ASP A 19 18.09 6.05 9.62
C ASP A 19 16.75 5.93 10.37
N GLY A 20 16.66 4.96 11.28
CA GLY A 20 15.44 4.68 12.05
C GLY A 20 14.92 5.83 12.92
N ARG A 21 15.76 6.82 13.22
CA ARG A 21 15.45 8.00 14.03
C ARG A 21 15.15 9.25 13.20
N ALA A 22 15.46 9.23 11.90
CA ALA A 22 15.17 10.34 11.00
C ALA A 22 13.67 10.40 10.68
N TYR A 23 13.19 11.61 10.40
CA TYR A 23 11.82 11.80 9.91
C TYR A 23 11.83 11.63 8.39
N PRO A 24 11.04 10.68 7.83
CA PRO A 24 11.03 10.45 6.39
C PRO A 24 10.33 11.57 5.64
N ASP A 25 10.93 11.98 4.53
CA ASP A 25 10.32 12.80 3.48
C ASP A 25 9.68 11.90 2.40
N ILE A 26 9.18 12.51 1.33
CA ILE A 26 8.63 11.83 0.15
C ILE A 26 9.65 10.82 -0.41
N LYS A 27 9.17 9.61 -0.73
CA LYS A 27 9.96 8.46 -1.18
C LYS A 27 11.08 8.04 -0.21
N GLN A 28 10.98 8.38 1.07
CA GLN A 28 11.89 7.87 2.08
C GLN A 28 11.19 6.88 3.02
N THR A 29 11.95 5.92 3.54
CA THR A 29 11.44 4.98 4.53
C THR A 29 12.50 4.56 5.55
N ARG A 30 12.05 4.31 6.77
CA ARG A 30 12.82 3.66 7.83
C ARG A 30 12.47 2.18 8.02
N ALA A 31 11.50 1.67 7.26
CA ALA A 31 10.89 0.36 7.47
C ALA A 31 11.70 -0.80 6.86
N VAL A 32 13.03 -0.69 6.83
CA VAL A 32 13.92 -1.67 6.15
C VAL A 32 13.77 -3.09 6.71
N ALA A 33 13.62 -3.22 8.03
CA ALA A 33 13.41 -4.52 8.67
C ALA A 33 12.06 -5.16 8.27
N THR A 34 11.06 -4.34 7.95
CA THR A 34 9.76 -4.82 7.47
C THR A 34 9.87 -5.30 6.03
N MET A 35 10.51 -4.52 5.16
CA MET A 35 10.77 -4.91 3.77
C MET A 35 11.59 -6.22 3.69
N ASP A 36 12.63 -6.35 4.51
CA ASP A 36 13.42 -7.59 4.63
C ASP A 36 12.57 -8.79 5.05
N ARG A 37 11.62 -8.62 5.97
CA ARG A 37 10.70 -9.69 6.38
C ARG A 37 9.73 -10.07 5.27
N ILE A 38 9.20 -9.10 4.53
CA ILE A 38 8.31 -9.37 3.38
C ILE A 38 9.07 -10.16 2.32
N LEU A 39 10.26 -9.69 1.91
CA LEU A 39 11.11 -10.36 0.94
C LEU A 39 11.42 -11.80 1.35
N ARG A 40 11.82 -12.04 2.60
CA ARG A 40 12.15 -13.39 3.09
C ARG A 40 10.94 -14.32 3.19
N ASN A 41 9.77 -13.80 3.54
CA ASN A 41 8.59 -14.62 3.77
C ASN A 41 7.77 -14.88 2.49
N ARG A 42 7.79 -13.94 1.53
CA ARG A 42 6.93 -13.96 0.34
C ARG A 42 7.70 -14.10 -0.97
N GLY A 43 9.03 -13.96 -0.95
CA GLY A 43 9.87 -14.01 -2.14
C GLY A 43 9.99 -12.66 -2.84
N GLU A 44 10.86 -12.63 -3.84
CA GLU A 44 11.25 -11.40 -4.54
C GLU A 44 10.14 -10.87 -5.45
N ASP A 45 9.46 -11.72 -6.21
CA ASP A 45 8.39 -11.31 -7.13
C ASP A 45 7.24 -10.62 -6.38
N HIS A 46 6.83 -11.18 -5.25
CA HIS A 46 5.84 -10.57 -4.36
C HIS A 46 6.32 -9.21 -3.85
N PHE A 47 7.56 -9.14 -3.37
CA PHE A 47 8.13 -7.90 -2.84
C PHE A 47 8.19 -6.82 -3.93
N ARG A 48 8.60 -7.16 -5.16
CA ARG A 48 8.60 -6.24 -6.30
C ARG A 48 7.20 -5.74 -6.65
N MET A 49 6.17 -6.59 -6.57
CA MET A 49 4.78 -6.16 -6.78
C MET A 49 4.33 -5.15 -5.71
N VAL A 50 4.71 -5.36 -4.45
CA VAL A 50 4.45 -4.40 -3.36
C VAL A 50 5.15 -3.07 -3.65
N MET A 51 6.42 -3.10 -4.04
CA MET A 51 7.20 -1.91 -4.34
C MET A 51 6.64 -1.15 -5.55
N SER A 52 6.28 -1.84 -6.63
CA SER A 52 5.62 -1.24 -7.79
C SER A 52 4.30 -0.57 -7.43
N THR A 53 3.48 -1.21 -6.59
CA THR A 53 2.20 -0.63 -6.13
C THR A 53 2.41 0.69 -5.38
N LEU A 54 3.45 0.77 -4.54
CA LEU A 54 3.72 1.93 -3.70
C LEU A 54 4.51 3.04 -4.39
N ALA A 55 5.40 2.70 -5.32
CA ALA A 55 6.28 3.67 -5.99
C ALA A 55 5.61 4.37 -7.17
N GLU A 56 4.79 3.63 -7.93
CA GLU A 56 4.14 4.11 -9.17
C GLU A 56 2.87 4.94 -8.90
N THR A 57 2.48 5.12 -7.64
CA THR A 57 1.23 5.81 -7.27
C THR A 57 1.58 7.15 -6.62
N GLU A 58 1.29 8.25 -7.33
CA GLU A 58 1.78 9.60 -6.99
C GLU A 58 1.24 10.05 -5.63
N ASN A 59 0.00 9.68 -5.30
CA ASN A 59 -0.66 10.04 -4.04
C ASN A 59 -0.10 9.31 -2.81
N ASN A 60 0.73 8.29 -2.99
CA ASN A 60 1.14 7.39 -1.90
C ASN A 60 2.60 7.57 -1.49
N GLN A 61 3.33 8.49 -2.13
CA GLN A 61 4.77 8.67 -1.96
C GLN A 61 5.17 9.33 -0.63
N GLY A 62 4.23 9.91 0.11
CA GLY A 62 4.53 10.76 1.28
C GLY A 62 4.77 10.03 2.62
N SER A 63 4.34 8.78 2.81
CA SER A 63 4.51 8.08 4.09
C SER A 63 4.65 6.57 3.95
N LEU A 64 5.84 6.12 3.52
CA LEU A 64 6.19 4.71 3.40
C LEU A 64 6.61 4.13 4.77
N ASP A 65 5.64 3.72 5.57
CA ASP A 65 5.86 3.12 6.89
C ASP A 65 5.66 1.60 6.92
N GLU A 66 5.98 0.98 8.06
CA GLU A 66 5.86 -0.47 8.25
C GLU A 66 4.43 -1.00 8.11
N TYR A 67 3.41 -0.20 8.48
CA TYR A 67 2.02 -0.64 8.43
C TYR A 67 1.52 -0.63 6.99
N LEU A 68 1.92 0.36 6.20
CA LEU A 68 1.60 0.44 4.79
C LEU A 68 2.24 -0.70 4.01
N PHE A 69 3.54 -0.96 4.19
CA PHE A 69 4.21 -2.08 3.52
C PHE A 69 3.53 -3.42 3.81
N TRP A 70 3.17 -3.67 5.08
CA TRP A 70 2.46 -4.90 5.42
C TRP A 70 1.04 -4.95 4.88
N ALA A 71 0.30 -3.83 4.93
CA ALA A 71 -1.06 -3.77 4.41
C ALA A 71 -1.09 -4.03 2.91
N VAL A 72 -0.21 -3.38 2.13
CA VAL A 72 -0.11 -3.64 0.69
C VAL A 72 0.38 -5.06 0.42
N SER A 73 1.33 -5.58 1.19
CA SER A 73 1.72 -6.99 1.08
C SER A 73 0.56 -7.96 1.30
N ASP A 74 -0.36 -7.67 2.20
CA ASP A 74 -1.55 -8.52 2.43
C ASP A 74 -2.50 -8.48 1.25
N LEU A 75 -2.66 -7.30 0.63
CA LEU A 75 -3.56 -7.13 -0.50
C LEU A 75 -2.97 -7.76 -1.78
N VAL A 76 -1.66 -7.63 -2.00
CA VAL A 76 -0.98 -8.29 -3.13
C VAL A 76 -1.18 -9.81 -3.04
N GLU A 77 -1.08 -10.38 -1.85
CA GLU A 77 -1.36 -11.81 -1.63
C GLU A 77 -2.84 -12.13 -1.89
N ALA A 78 -3.77 -11.38 -1.29
CA ALA A 78 -5.19 -11.67 -1.36
C ALA A 78 -5.80 -11.43 -2.75
N CYS A 79 -5.22 -10.50 -3.52
CA CYS A 79 -5.72 -10.05 -4.80
C CYS A 79 -4.82 -10.48 -5.97
N HIS A 80 -3.94 -11.46 -5.77
CA HIS A 80 -2.99 -11.90 -6.81
C HIS A 80 -3.66 -12.19 -8.16
N GLY A 81 -4.79 -12.91 -8.18
CA GLY A 81 -5.53 -13.19 -9.42
C GLY A 81 -6.15 -11.95 -10.09
N ILE A 82 -6.50 -10.91 -9.30
CA ILE A 82 -6.96 -9.63 -9.85
C ILE A 82 -5.79 -8.88 -10.49
N ILE A 83 -4.64 -8.86 -9.81
CA ILE A 83 -3.42 -8.19 -10.29
C ILE A 83 -2.93 -8.84 -11.59
N GLU A 84 -2.95 -10.16 -11.69
CA GLU A 84 -2.57 -10.87 -12.92
C GLU A 84 -3.52 -10.57 -14.08
N ALA A 85 -4.83 -10.45 -13.82
CA ALA A 85 -5.83 -10.21 -14.84
C ALA A 85 -5.86 -8.74 -15.32
N GLU A 86 -5.74 -7.78 -14.41
CA GLU A 86 -5.92 -6.34 -14.68
C GLU A 86 -4.89 -5.47 -13.91
N PRO A 87 -3.58 -5.60 -14.20
CA PRO A 87 -2.52 -4.93 -13.44
C PRO A 87 -2.56 -3.40 -13.52
N THR A 88 -2.91 -2.84 -14.68
CA THR A 88 -3.03 -1.37 -14.85
C THR A 88 -4.13 -0.81 -13.96
N LYS A 89 -5.30 -1.46 -13.94
CA LYS A 89 -6.43 -1.03 -13.12
C LYS A 89 -6.12 -1.14 -11.63
N TRP A 90 -5.30 -2.12 -11.22
CA TRP A 90 -4.82 -2.22 -9.85
C TRP A 90 -4.03 -0.96 -9.44
N LEU A 91 -3.09 -0.52 -10.28
CA LEU A 91 -2.32 0.69 -10.04
C LEU A 91 -3.21 1.95 -10.05
N GLU A 92 -4.17 2.06 -10.97
CA GLU A 92 -5.14 3.16 -11.01
C GLU A 92 -5.98 3.26 -9.72
N VAL A 93 -6.37 2.12 -9.14
CA VAL A 93 -7.10 2.09 -7.85
C VAL A 93 -6.25 2.62 -6.71
N PHE A 94 -4.97 2.23 -6.66
CA PHE A 94 -4.06 2.74 -5.63
C PHE A 94 -3.72 4.21 -5.84
N ASP A 95 -3.58 4.67 -7.07
CA ASP A 95 -3.34 6.07 -7.38
C ASP A 95 -4.55 6.95 -6.99
N ALA A 96 -5.77 6.48 -7.23
CA ALA A 96 -6.99 7.18 -6.81
C ALA A 96 -7.26 7.09 -5.29
N THR A 97 -6.56 6.22 -4.57
CA THR A 97 -6.79 6.00 -3.13
C THR A 97 -6.02 7.02 -2.30
N PRO A 98 -6.66 7.73 -1.35
CA PRO A 98 -5.96 8.70 -0.50
C PRO A 98 -5.21 7.98 0.64
N VAL A 99 -4.17 7.20 0.34
CA VAL A 99 -3.49 6.32 1.30
C VAL A 99 -2.98 7.07 2.52
N GLY A 100 -2.36 8.25 2.34
CA GLY A 100 -1.87 9.05 3.45
C GLY A 100 -2.99 9.47 4.43
N GLN A 101 -4.18 9.78 3.91
CA GLN A 101 -5.35 10.08 4.74
C GLN A 101 -5.82 8.82 5.49
N LEU A 102 -5.84 7.66 4.81
CA LEU A 102 -6.23 6.39 5.45
C LEU A 102 -5.23 5.97 6.53
N GLN A 103 -3.93 6.20 6.34
CA GLN A 103 -2.91 6.00 7.38
C GLN A 103 -3.16 6.93 8.57
N TYR A 104 -3.47 8.20 8.32
CA TYR A 104 -3.82 9.15 9.37
C TYR A 104 -5.05 8.69 10.18
N ILE A 105 -6.11 8.24 9.50
CA ILE A 105 -7.31 7.70 10.15
C ILE A 105 -6.97 6.42 10.95
N ALA A 106 -6.20 5.50 10.37
CA ALA A 106 -5.81 4.26 11.04
C ALA A 106 -4.97 4.51 12.30
N ARG A 107 -4.18 5.60 12.31
CA ARG A 107 -3.36 6.01 13.44
C ARG A 107 -4.20 6.36 14.69
N ASP A 108 -5.42 6.86 14.52
CA ASP A 108 -6.33 7.15 15.65
C ASP A 108 -6.71 5.88 16.43
N LEU A 109 -6.58 4.70 15.82
CA LEU A 109 -6.83 3.40 16.46
C LEU A 109 -5.58 2.82 17.15
N SER A 110 -4.47 3.54 17.14
CA SER A 110 -3.21 3.08 17.74
C SER A 110 -3.37 2.73 19.22
N GLY A 111 -2.90 1.55 19.62
CA GLY A 111 -3.04 1.04 20.99
C GLY A 111 -4.39 0.37 21.28
N ILE A 112 -5.34 0.42 20.35
CA ILE A 112 -6.65 -0.25 20.44
C ILE A 112 -6.73 -1.38 19.42
N THR A 113 -6.39 -1.12 18.16
CA THR A 113 -6.38 -2.11 17.07
C THR A 113 -5.06 -2.06 16.33
N HIS A 114 -4.64 -3.19 15.75
CA HIS A 114 -3.42 -3.24 14.98
C HIS A 114 -3.57 -2.44 13.67
N GLN A 115 -2.79 -1.37 13.50
CA GLN A 115 -2.95 -0.40 12.41
C GLN A 115 -2.88 -1.04 11.02
N ARG A 116 -1.98 -2.02 10.82
CA ARG A 116 -1.94 -2.86 9.59
C ARG A 116 -3.32 -3.38 9.19
N HIS A 117 -4.08 -3.95 10.13
CA HIS A 117 -5.37 -4.58 9.82
C HIS A 117 -6.45 -3.55 9.51
N ALA A 118 -6.46 -2.43 10.25
CA ALA A 118 -7.36 -1.32 9.97
C ALA A 118 -7.09 -0.73 8.57
N LEU A 119 -5.82 -0.47 8.25
CA LEU A 119 -5.40 0.06 6.96
C LEU A 119 -5.70 -0.94 5.82
N ALA A 120 -5.34 -2.21 5.98
CA ALA A 120 -5.62 -3.25 5.00
C ALA A 120 -7.11 -3.39 4.71
N GLY A 121 -7.98 -3.32 5.73
CA GLY A 121 -9.43 -3.36 5.54
C GLY A 121 -9.96 -2.18 4.73
N MET A 122 -9.50 -0.96 5.02
CA MET A 122 -9.90 0.24 4.27
C MET A 122 -9.42 0.21 2.81
N LEU A 123 -8.18 -0.24 2.59
CA LEU A 123 -7.64 -0.39 1.24
C LEU A 123 -8.36 -1.50 0.46
N TYR A 124 -8.63 -2.65 1.09
CA TYR A 124 -9.35 -3.75 0.46
C TYR A 124 -10.77 -3.33 0.03
N GLU A 125 -11.44 -2.51 0.83
CA GLU A 125 -12.76 -1.96 0.48
C GLU A 125 -12.72 -1.19 -0.84
N ARG A 126 -11.66 -0.41 -1.10
CA ARG A 126 -11.45 0.28 -2.38
C ARG A 126 -11.23 -0.67 -3.54
N VAL A 127 -10.44 -1.73 -3.32
CA VAL A 127 -10.25 -2.79 -4.32
C VAL A 127 -11.58 -3.47 -4.64
N VAL A 128 -12.37 -3.85 -3.63
CA VAL A 128 -13.69 -4.47 -3.83
C VAL A 128 -14.65 -3.53 -4.56
N LYS A 129 -14.62 -2.23 -4.29
CA LYS A 129 -15.43 -1.26 -5.05
C LYS A 129 -15.02 -1.16 -6.52
N ALA A 130 -13.74 -1.32 -6.84
CA ALA A 130 -13.24 -1.20 -8.21
C ALA A 130 -13.34 -2.50 -9.03
N PHE A 131 -13.29 -3.66 -8.37
CA PHE A 131 -13.24 -4.98 -9.03
C PHE A 131 -14.42 -5.90 -8.70
N GLY A 132 -15.15 -5.62 -7.62
CA GLY A 132 -16.25 -6.46 -7.16
C GLY A 132 -17.50 -6.36 -8.03
N PRO A 133 -18.54 -7.18 -7.75
CA PRO A 133 -19.79 -7.19 -8.51
C PRO A 133 -20.50 -5.83 -8.60
N SER A 134 -20.24 -4.96 -7.62
CA SER A 134 -20.78 -3.60 -7.55
C SER A 134 -19.93 -2.55 -8.28
N ALA A 135 -18.80 -2.91 -8.89
CA ALA A 135 -17.94 -1.96 -9.62
C ALA A 135 -18.65 -1.26 -10.79
N THR A 136 -19.68 -1.90 -11.34
CA THR A 136 -20.52 -1.35 -12.41
C THR A 136 -21.69 -0.50 -11.89
N GLN A 137 -21.95 -0.49 -10.59
CA GLN A 137 -23.01 0.30 -9.96
C GLN A 137 -22.41 1.50 -9.24
N PRO A 138 -22.74 2.75 -9.64
CA PRO A 138 -22.43 3.91 -8.82
C PRO A 138 -23.05 3.72 -7.44
N ASP A 139 -22.27 3.89 -6.38
CA ASP A 139 -22.80 3.85 -5.02
C ASP A 139 -23.82 5.00 -4.88
N LEU A 140 -25.10 4.63 -4.68
CA LEU A 140 -26.23 5.57 -4.54
C LEU A 140 -26.00 6.62 -3.44
N PHE A 141 -25.15 6.32 -2.45
CA PHE A 141 -24.79 7.25 -1.38
C PHE A 141 -23.64 8.19 -1.75
N GLU A 142 -22.80 7.82 -2.71
CA GLU A 142 -21.67 8.63 -3.21
C GLU A 142 -22.16 9.69 -4.20
N GLU A 143 -23.17 9.38 -5.02
CA GLU A 143 -23.84 10.34 -5.91
C GLU A 143 -24.49 11.51 -5.15
N ARG A 144 -25.13 11.25 -4.00
CA ARG A 144 -25.73 12.30 -3.16
C ARG A 144 -24.72 13.30 -2.60
N ARG A 145 -23.45 12.90 -2.47
CA ARG A 145 -22.38 13.77 -1.96
C ARG A 145 -21.74 14.62 -3.05
N ARG A 146 -21.87 14.23 -4.33
CA ARG A 146 -21.43 15.01 -5.51
C ARG A 146 -22.49 15.98 -6.03
N SER A 147 -23.74 15.81 -5.63
CA SER A 147 -24.89 16.62 -6.06
C SER A 147 -25.38 17.62 -5.00
N ALA A 148 -24.62 17.81 -3.91
CA ALA A 148 -24.82 18.82 -2.87
C ALA A 148 -23.64 19.78 -2.83
#